data_AF-A0A1V5FK34-F1
#
_entry.id   AF-A0A1V5FK34-F1
#
_cell.length_a   1.000
_cell.length_b   1.000
_cell.length_c   1.000
_cell.angle_alpha   90.00
_cell.angle_beta   90.00
_cell.angle_gamma   90.00
#
_symmetry.space_group_name_H-M   'P 1'
#
loop_
_entity.id
_entity.type
_entity.pdbx_description
1 polymer ?
#
loop_
_entity_poly.entity_id
_entity_poly.type
_entity_poly.pdbx_seq_one_letter_code
_entity_poly.pdbx_strand_id
1 'polypeptide(L)'
;MALLLARAMRKGQMPLADLCDRIERAAPSLAEARPSRRRHPLIAELTDWFRVSGEGHFWGTHYSFTAKPSPRTMDLIGESTARTLVFNALLPAALLRARHEKNDRLEEAARRLYGLIPPLPPNHITQFMTRRLFGTAGPGAGLFTTERRQQALFQIFHHCCQAEERHCDACYYFRPD
;
A
#
# COMPACT_ATOMS: atom_id res chain seq x y z
N MET A 1 -1.93 -3.56 -13.87
CA MET A 1 -2.49 -3.92 -12.55
C MET A 1 -3.74 -4.81 -12.67
N ALA A 2 -4.77 -4.41 -13.43
CA ALA A 2 -5.96 -5.24 -13.69
C ALA A 2 -5.65 -6.64 -14.25
N LEU A 3 -4.63 -6.77 -15.12
CA LEU A 3 -4.21 -8.07 -15.66
C LEU A 3 -3.56 -9.01 -14.63
N LEU A 4 -2.86 -8.48 -13.62
CA LEU A 4 -2.25 -9.28 -12.56
C LEU A 4 -3.31 -9.76 -11.56
N LEU A 5 -4.22 -8.86 -11.17
CA LEU A 5 -5.42 -9.23 -10.40
C LEU A 5 -6.24 -10.27 -11.17
N ALA A 6 -6.51 -10.05 -12.47
CA ALA A 6 -7.23 -11.00 -13.30
C ALA A 6 -6.47 -12.32 -13.53
N ARG A 7 -5.14 -12.36 -13.42
CA ARG A 7 -4.34 -13.59 -13.56
C ARG A 7 -4.31 -14.38 -12.26
N ALA A 8 -4.22 -13.71 -11.11
CA ALA A 8 -4.43 -14.33 -9.79
C ALA A 8 -5.86 -14.87 -9.66
N MET A 9 -6.86 -14.12 -10.13
CA MET A 9 -8.26 -14.54 -10.19
C MET A 9 -8.50 -15.72 -11.17
N ARG A 10 -7.80 -15.75 -12.32
CA ARG A 10 -7.94 -16.82 -13.33
C ARG A 10 -7.28 -18.16 -12.96
N LYS A 11 -6.30 -18.17 -12.05
CA LYS A 11 -5.67 -19.41 -11.57
C LYS A 11 -6.47 -20.15 -10.48
N GLY A 12 -7.67 -19.68 -10.12
CA GLY A 12 -8.50 -20.32 -9.10
C GLY A 12 -7.96 -20.20 -7.67
N GLN A 13 -6.95 -19.36 -7.44
CA GLN A 13 -6.29 -19.22 -6.13
C GLN A 13 -6.85 -18.08 -5.27
N MET A 14 -7.80 -17.28 -5.78
CA MET A 14 -8.44 -16.24 -4.97
C MET A 14 -9.76 -15.75 -5.59
N PRO A 15 -10.89 -16.40 -5.28
CA PRO A 15 -12.18 -15.73 -5.37
C PRO A 15 -12.13 -14.48 -4.49
N LEU A 16 -12.63 -13.35 -4.97
CA LEU A 16 -12.84 -12.16 -4.13
C LEU A 16 -13.71 -12.47 -2.89
N ALA A 17 -14.51 -13.55 -2.95
CA ALA A 17 -15.25 -14.08 -1.79
C ALA A 17 -14.30 -14.53 -0.67
N ASP A 18 -13.31 -15.37 -0.98
CA ASP A 18 -12.32 -15.86 0.00
C ASP A 18 -11.56 -14.71 0.69
N LEU A 19 -11.25 -13.63 -0.04
CA LEU A 19 -10.68 -12.41 0.53
C LEU A 19 -11.60 -11.79 1.59
N CYS A 20 -12.86 -11.57 1.24
CA CYS A 20 -13.83 -10.93 2.12
C CYS A 20 -14.05 -11.79 3.37
N ASP A 21 -14.21 -13.10 3.18
CA ASP A 21 -14.36 -14.06 4.28
C ASP A 21 -13.13 -14.10 5.19
N ARG A 22 -11.92 -13.94 4.65
CA ARG A 22 -10.67 -13.87 5.44
C ARG A 22 -10.62 -12.61 6.28
N ILE A 23 -10.93 -11.46 5.69
CA ILE A 23 -10.94 -10.16 6.39
C ILE A 23 -12.02 -10.17 7.49
N GLU A 24 -13.22 -10.66 7.18
CA GLU A 24 -14.35 -10.71 8.11
C GLU A 24 -14.11 -11.69 9.28
N ARG A 25 -13.48 -12.85 9.02
CA ARG A 25 -13.06 -13.78 10.08
C ARG A 25 -12.01 -13.17 11.01
N ALA A 26 -11.12 -12.33 10.48
CA ALA A 26 -10.12 -11.62 11.28
C ALA A 26 -10.70 -10.39 12.00
N ALA A 27 -11.98 -10.03 11.81
CA ALA A 27 -12.57 -8.83 12.40
C ALA A 27 -12.33 -8.68 13.92
N PRO A 28 -12.46 -9.74 14.76
CA PRO A 28 -12.19 -9.60 16.19
C PRO A 28 -10.73 -9.22 16.49
N SER A 29 -9.76 -9.86 15.83
CA SER A 29 -8.34 -9.55 16.05
C SER A 29 -7.96 -8.18 15.49
N LEU A 30 -8.59 -7.75 14.40
CA LEU A 30 -8.40 -6.43 13.80
C LEU A 30 -8.98 -5.31 14.66
N ALA A 31 -10.05 -5.56 15.41
CA ALA A 31 -10.64 -4.58 16.32
C ALA A 31 -9.70 -4.22 17.48
N GLU A 32 -8.94 -5.20 17.97
CA GLU A 32 -7.98 -5.03 19.07
C GLU A 32 -6.60 -4.56 18.61
N ALA A 33 -6.29 -4.74 17.32
CA ALA A 33 -5.00 -4.41 16.77
C ALA A 33 -4.71 -2.90 16.78
N ARG A 34 -3.48 -2.56 17.18
CA ARG A 34 -2.97 -1.18 17.15
C ARG A 34 -1.90 -1.03 16.07
N PRO A 35 -1.79 0.14 15.42
CA PRO A 35 -0.67 0.44 14.55
C PRO A 35 0.64 0.30 15.34
N SER A 36 1.45 -0.70 14.98
CA SER A 36 2.69 -1.02 15.68
C SER A 36 3.77 -1.41 14.67
N ARG A 37 5.03 -1.50 15.13
CA ARG A 37 6.11 -2.07 14.30
C ARG A 37 5.86 -3.53 13.94
N ARG A 38 5.16 -4.28 14.79
CA ARG A 38 4.71 -5.65 14.49
C ARG A 38 3.50 -5.59 13.57
N ARG A 39 3.63 -6.25 12.42
CA ARG A 39 2.58 -6.32 11.40
C ARG A 39 1.53 -7.32 11.84
N HIS A 40 0.25 -6.99 11.62
CA HIS A 40 -0.83 -7.95 11.82
C HIS A 40 -0.64 -9.15 10.87
N PRO A 41 -0.81 -10.40 11.32
CA PRO A 41 -0.51 -11.60 10.51
C PRO A 41 -1.28 -11.64 9.19
N LEU A 42 -2.54 -11.18 9.19
CA LEU A 42 -3.33 -11.07 7.96
C LEU A 42 -2.66 -10.20 6.88
N ILE A 43 -1.89 -9.16 7.25
CA ILE A 43 -1.19 -8.34 6.26
C ILE A 43 -0.11 -9.16 5.55
N ALA A 44 0.62 -10.02 6.28
CA ALA A 44 1.63 -10.89 5.70
C ALA A 44 0.98 -11.93 4.77
N GLU A 45 -0.09 -12.58 5.23
CA GLU A 45 -0.88 -13.54 4.44
C GLU A 45 -1.36 -12.93 3.12
N LEU A 46 -2.02 -11.77 3.17
CA LEU A 46 -2.51 -11.07 1.98
C LEU A 46 -1.37 -10.58 1.07
N THR A 47 -0.21 -10.24 1.63
CA THR A 47 0.96 -9.86 0.84
C THR A 47 1.51 -11.07 0.08
N ASP A 48 1.59 -12.23 0.73
CA ASP A 48 2.10 -13.45 0.11
C ASP A 48 1.22 -13.92 -1.07
N TRP A 49 -0.09 -13.65 -1.06
CA TRP A 49 -0.98 -13.92 -2.19
C TRP A 49 -0.58 -13.22 -3.49
N PHE A 50 0.10 -12.07 -3.39
CA PHE A 50 0.55 -11.30 -4.55
C PHE A 50 2.01 -11.53 -4.89
N ARG A 51 2.74 -12.32 -4.10
CA ARG A 51 4.14 -12.62 -4.40
C ARG A 51 4.23 -13.56 -5.59
N VAL A 52 5.17 -13.26 -6.47
CA VAL A 52 5.44 -14.07 -7.65
C VAL A 52 6.92 -14.35 -7.68
N SER A 53 7.29 -15.61 -7.43
CA SER A 53 8.67 -16.07 -7.55
C SER A 53 9.16 -15.90 -8.98
N GLY A 54 10.40 -15.42 -9.14
CA GLY A 54 11.10 -15.40 -10.42
C GLY A 54 11.93 -16.66 -10.67
N GLU A 55 11.86 -17.65 -9.78
CA GLU A 55 12.57 -18.90 -9.93
C GLU A 55 12.19 -19.63 -11.23
N GLY A 56 13.20 -20.10 -11.96
CA GLY A 56 13.03 -20.68 -13.29
C GLY A 56 12.59 -19.70 -14.38
N HIS A 57 12.48 -18.40 -14.09
CA HIS A 57 12.05 -17.38 -15.04
C HIS A 57 13.21 -16.48 -15.47
N PHE A 58 13.26 -16.09 -16.75
CA PHE A 58 14.30 -15.20 -17.29
C PHE A 58 14.46 -13.91 -16.46
N TRP A 59 13.34 -13.24 -16.21
CA TRP A 59 13.25 -12.02 -15.39
C TRP A 59 13.57 -12.20 -13.91
N GLY A 60 13.67 -13.44 -13.42
CA GLY A 60 14.12 -13.70 -12.06
C GLY A 60 15.61 -13.43 -11.86
N THR A 61 16.40 -13.46 -12.94
CA THR A 61 17.85 -13.22 -12.89
C THR A 61 18.30 -12.09 -13.82
N HIS A 62 17.47 -11.61 -14.73
CA HIS A 62 17.84 -10.57 -15.70
C HIS A 62 17.03 -9.29 -15.51
N TYR A 63 17.72 -8.14 -15.46
CA TYR A 63 17.09 -6.82 -15.36
C TYR A 63 16.74 -6.22 -16.73
N SER A 64 17.48 -6.60 -17.77
CA SER A 64 17.22 -6.25 -19.16
C SER A 64 17.49 -7.47 -20.04
N PHE A 65 17.07 -7.42 -21.30
CA PHE A 65 17.30 -8.51 -22.25
C PHE A 65 18.79 -8.82 -22.52
N THR A 66 19.67 -7.85 -22.27
CA THR A 66 21.11 -7.94 -22.60
C THR A 66 22.01 -7.94 -21.36
N ALA A 67 21.44 -7.71 -20.17
CA ALA A 67 22.21 -7.72 -18.94
C ALA A 67 22.73 -9.13 -18.61
N LYS A 68 23.87 -9.21 -17.92
CA LYS A 68 24.33 -10.47 -17.35
C LYS A 68 23.35 -10.94 -16.25
N PRO A 69 23.15 -12.26 -16.10
CA PRO A 69 22.32 -12.78 -15.02
C PRO A 69 22.87 -12.39 -13.66
N SER A 70 21.98 -11.94 -12.79
CA SER A 70 22.23 -11.75 -11.36
C SER A 70 22.52 -13.10 -10.70
N PRO A 71 23.52 -13.17 -9.80
CA PRO A 71 23.81 -14.38 -9.05
C PRO A 71 22.70 -14.76 -8.06
N ARG A 72 21.81 -13.81 -7.73
CA ARG A 72 20.66 -14.02 -6.85
C ARG A 72 19.37 -13.90 -7.66
N THR A 73 18.54 -14.93 -7.57
CA THR A 73 17.17 -14.91 -8.10
C THR A 73 16.31 -13.92 -7.30
N MET A 74 15.54 -13.13 -8.03
CA MET A 74 14.63 -12.14 -7.51
C MET A 74 13.18 -12.55 -7.79
N ASP A 75 12.27 -12.17 -6.89
CA ASP A 75 10.85 -12.28 -7.13
C ASP A 75 10.43 -11.32 -8.26
N LEU A 76 9.59 -11.78 -9.19
CA LEU A 76 8.96 -10.90 -10.19
C LEU A 76 8.03 -9.88 -9.53
N ILE A 77 7.36 -10.32 -8.45
CA ILE A 77 6.63 -9.44 -7.53
C ILE A 77 7.11 -9.76 -6.12
N GLY A 78 8.02 -8.93 -5.63
CA GLY A 78 8.50 -9.01 -4.26
C GLY A 78 7.52 -8.44 -3.24
N GLU A 79 7.86 -8.57 -1.96
CA GLU A 79 7.04 -8.16 -0.81
C GLU A 79 6.58 -6.69 -0.88
N SER A 80 7.47 -5.77 -1.27
CA SER A 80 7.16 -4.34 -1.33
C SER A 80 6.05 -4.05 -2.35
N THR A 81 6.18 -4.54 -3.57
CA THR A 81 5.19 -4.39 -4.64
C THR A 81 3.89 -5.10 -4.29
N ALA A 82 3.98 -6.32 -3.73
CA ALA A 82 2.81 -7.07 -3.27
C ALA A 82 2.01 -6.29 -2.21
N ARG A 83 2.68 -5.70 -1.22
CA ARG A 83 2.03 -4.88 -0.19
C ARG A 83 1.39 -3.61 -0.77
N THR A 84 2.03 -3.00 -1.77
CA THR A 84 1.44 -1.88 -2.53
C THR A 84 0.15 -2.30 -3.22
N LEU A 85 0.08 -3.51 -3.79
CA LEU A 85 -1.15 -4.04 -4.39
C LEU A 85 -2.24 -4.30 -3.34
N VAL A 86 -1.86 -4.85 -2.18
CA VAL A 86 -2.80 -5.05 -1.06
C VAL A 86 -3.43 -3.72 -0.66
N PHE A 87 -2.62 -2.69 -0.41
CA PHE A 87 -3.10 -1.39 0.05
C PHE A 87 -3.91 -0.62 -1.01
N ASN A 88 -3.43 -0.55 -2.25
CA ASN A 88 -4.00 0.32 -3.28
C ASN A 88 -5.08 -0.34 -4.14
N ALA A 89 -5.19 -1.67 -4.14
CA ALA A 89 -6.15 -2.38 -4.98
C ALA A 89 -7.03 -3.34 -4.20
N LEU A 90 -6.43 -4.22 -3.39
CA LEU A 90 -7.16 -5.29 -2.71
C LEU A 90 -8.13 -4.75 -1.64
N LEU A 91 -7.64 -3.91 -0.73
CA LEU A 91 -8.47 -3.36 0.35
C LEU A 91 -9.56 -2.41 -0.17
N PRO A 92 -9.30 -1.51 -1.15
CA PRO A 92 -10.36 -0.73 -1.78
C PRO A 92 -11.44 -1.61 -2.43
N ALA A 93 -11.06 -2.71 -3.09
CA ALA A 93 -12.02 -3.65 -3.66
C ALA A 93 -12.89 -4.33 -2.57
N ALA A 94 -12.28 -4.74 -1.45
CA ALA A 94 -13.01 -5.31 -0.32
C ALA A 94 -13.98 -4.30 0.31
N LEU A 95 -13.55 -3.04 0.50
CA LEU A 95 -14.41 -1.96 1.00
C LEU A 95 -15.59 -1.66 0.07
N LEU A 96 -15.34 -1.63 -1.25
CA LEU A 96 -16.40 -1.42 -2.24
C LEU A 96 -17.43 -2.55 -2.17
N ARG A 97 -16.97 -3.80 -2.07
CA ARG A 97 -17.85 -4.96 -1.95
C ARG A 97 -18.66 -4.94 -0.65
N ALA A 98 -18.03 -4.64 0.48
CA ALA A 98 -18.70 -4.51 1.77
C ALA A 98 -19.86 -3.50 1.72
N ARG A 99 -19.62 -2.33 1.10
CA ARG A 99 -20.65 -1.29 0.93
C ARG A 99 -21.76 -1.72 0.00
N HIS A 100 -21.42 -2.37 -1.12
CA HIS A 100 -22.40 -2.89 -2.06
C HIS A 100 -23.32 -3.93 -1.41
N GLU A 101 -22.76 -4.81 -0.57
CA GLU A 101 -23.49 -5.85 0.15
C GLU A 101 -24.10 -5.36 1.49
N LYS A 102 -23.85 -4.10 1.88
CA LYS A 102 -24.22 -3.52 3.19
C LYS A 102 -23.73 -4.38 4.36
N ASN A 103 -22.53 -4.95 4.24
CA ASN A 103 -21.89 -5.73 5.29
C ASN A 103 -21.00 -4.82 6.16
N ASP A 104 -21.59 -4.27 7.23
CA ASP A 104 -20.90 -3.36 8.16
C ASP A 104 -19.69 -4.00 8.85
N ARG A 105 -19.77 -5.31 9.13
CA ARG A 105 -18.69 -6.05 9.80
C ARG A 105 -17.46 -6.14 8.90
N LEU A 106 -17.66 -6.47 7.62
CA LEU A 106 -16.59 -6.49 6.64
C LEU A 106 -16.04 -5.07 6.37
N GLU A 107 -16.91 -4.06 6.28
CA GLU A 107 -16.47 -2.69 6.06
C GLU A 107 -15.56 -2.19 7.19
N GLU A 108 -15.94 -2.39 8.45
CA GLU A 108 -15.12 -1.97 9.59
C GLU A 108 -13.83 -2.78 9.67
N ALA A 109 -13.87 -4.10 9.44
CA ALA A 109 -12.68 -4.93 9.41
C ALA A 109 -11.68 -4.49 8.32
N ALA A 110 -12.17 -4.23 7.10
CA ALA A 110 -11.34 -3.73 6.00
C ALA A 110 -10.77 -2.34 6.28
N ARG A 111 -11.57 -1.44 6.89
CA ARG A 111 -11.13 -0.10 7.31
C ARG A 111 -10.05 -0.17 8.39
N ARG A 112 -10.21 -1.07 9.36
CA ARG A 112 -9.20 -1.32 10.41
C ARG A 112 -7.91 -1.83 9.81
N LEU A 113 -7.98 -2.85 8.94
CA LEU A 113 -6.83 -3.40 8.26
C LEU A 113 -6.08 -2.34 7.42
N TYR A 114 -6.82 -1.49 6.71
CA TYR A 114 -6.26 -0.35 5.96
C TYR A 114 -5.48 0.62 6.87
N GLY A 115 -5.97 0.87 8.09
CA GLY A 115 -5.31 1.70 9.09
C GLY A 115 -4.09 1.07 9.75
N LEU A 116 -3.88 -0.24 9.61
CA LEU A 116 -2.77 -0.99 10.20
C LEU A 116 -1.60 -1.21 9.25
N ILE A 117 -1.77 -0.92 7.95
CA ILE A 117 -0.70 -1.15 6.97
C ILE A 117 0.49 -0.23 7.27
N PRO A 118 1.71 -0.81 7.43
CA PRO A 118 2.91 -0.03 7.65
C PRO A 118 3.23 0.81 6.42
N PRO A 119 4.02 1.88 6.58
CA PRO A 119 4.38 2.74 5.46
C PRO A 119 5.01 1.96 4.30
N LEU A 120 4.58 2.27 3.09
CA LEU A 120 5.18 1.77 1.87
C LEU A 120 6.51 2.51 1.61
N PRO A 121 7.35 2.00 0.68
CA PRO A 121 8.58 2.69 0.31
C PRO A 121 8.29 4.14 -0.09
N PRO A 122 9.01 5.13 0.48
CA PRO A 122 8.76 6.53 0.18
C PRO A 122 9.11 6.82 -1.28
N ASN A 123 8.39 7.77 -1.88
CA ASN A 123 8.68 8.27 -3.22
C ASN A 123 9.03 9.77 -3.16
N HIS A 124 9.29 10.37 -4.32
CA HIS A 124 9.67 11.79 -4.37
C HIS A 124 8.59 12.71 -3.77
N ILE A 125 7.29 12.40 -3.95
CA ILE A 125 6.17 13.18 -3.39
C ILE A 125 6.17 13.09 -1.86
N THR A 126 6.21 11.88 -1.29
CA THR A 126 6.17 11.72 0.16
C THR A 126 7.41 12.32 0.83
N GLN A 127 8.59 12.20 0.21
CA GLN A 127 9.81 12.85 0.70
C GLN A 127 9.72 14.37 0.62
N PHE A 128 9.29 14.91 -0.52
CA PHE A 128 9.12 16.34 -0.73
C PHE A 128 8.12 16.94 0.26
N MET A 129 6.92 16.36 0.36
CA MET A 129 5.87 16.87 1.24
C MET A 129 6.21 16.73 2.71
N THR A 130 6.92 15.66 3.11
CA THR A 130 7.41 15.54 4.49
C THR A 130 8.36 16.68 4.83
N ARG A 131 9.33 16.98 3.97
CA ARG A 131 10.26 18.09 4.18
C ARG A 131 9.56 19.44 4.14
N ARG A 132 8.63 19.64 3.19
CA ARG A 132 7.85 20.87 3.05
C ARG A 132 7.02 21.20 4.28
N LEU A 133 6.32 20.21 4.83
CA LEU A 133 5.41 20.42 5.96
C LEU A 133 6.14 20.45 7.30
N PHE A 134 7.22 19.69 7.45
CA PHE A 134 7.85 19.45 8.76
C PHE A 134 9.33 19.84 8.84
N GLY A 135 9.94 20.29 7.75
CA GLY A 135 11.37 20.56 7.66
C GLY A 135 12.21 19.27 7.56
N THR A 136 13.53 19.43 7.45
CA THR A 136 14.51 18.33 7.38
C THR A 136 14.86 17.75 8.76
N ALA A 137 14.79 18.56 9.82
CA ALA A 137 15.13 18.20 11.20
C ALA A 137 13.94 18.16 12.17
N GLY A 138 12.70 18.31 11.66
CA GLY A 138 11.51 18.39 12.50
C GLY A 138 10.96 17.03 12.95
N PRO A 139 10.13 17.00 14.01
CA PRO A 139 9.52 15.78 14.56
C PRO A 139 8.56 15.05 13.59
N GLY A 140 8.29 15.62 12.41
CA GLY A 140 7.33 15.12 11.45
C GLY A 140 7.66 13.77 10.80
N ALA A 141 8.94 13.41 10.71
CA ALA A 141 9.34 12.11 10.15
C ALA A 141 8.74 10.92 10.93
N GLY A 142 8.52 11.09 12.25
CA GLY A 142 7.88 10.10 13.10
C GLY A 142 6.36 10.04 13.00
N LEU A 143 5.70 10.98 12.32
CA LEU A 143 4.24 11.03 12.22
C LEU A 143 3.69 10.00 11.22
N PHE A 144 4.46 9.66 10.19
CA PHE A 144 4.05 8.76 9.11
C PHE A 144 4.28 7.29 9.46
N THR A 145 3.67 6.84 10.55
CA THR A 145 3.80 5.45 11.06
C THR A 145 2.91 4.44 10.33
N THR A 146 2.05 4.88 9.41
CA THR A 146 1.13 4.03 8.64
C THR A 146 1.03 4.56 7.21
N GLU A 147 0.79 3.68 6.25
CA GLU A 147 0.62 4.09 4.85
C GLU A 147 -0.56 5.05 4.65
N ARG A 148 -1.66 4.85 5.38
CA ARG A 148 -2.81 5.78 5.37
C ARG A 148 -2.40 7.23 5.67
N ARG A 149 -1.41 7.44 6.54
CA ARG A 149 -0.88 8.79 6.83
C ARG A 149 0.02 9.29 5.70
N GLN A 150 0.80 8.42 5.06
CA GLN A 150 1.55 8.80 3.87
C GLN A 150 0.61 9.22 2.72
N GLN A 151 -0.54 8.57 2.56
CA GLN A 151 -1.56 8.96 1.58
C GLN A 151 -2.08 10.40 1.76
N ALA A 152 -2.11 10.92 2.99
CA ALA A 152 -2.45 12.32 3.23
C ALA A 152 -1.45 13.29 2.57
N LEU A 153 -0.18 12.91 2.44
CA LEU A 153 0.82 13.74 1.75
C LEU A 153 0.51 13.86 0.25
N PHE A 154 0.09 12.76 -0.39
CA PHE A 154 -0.34 12.79 -1.78
C PHE A 154 -1.57 13.67 -1.96
N GLN A 155 -2.54 13.54 -1.05
CA GLN A 155 -3.75 14.37 -1.09
C GLN A 155 -3.42 15.87 -1.03
N ILE A 156 -2.57 16.27 -0.08
CA ILE A 156 -2.14 17.68 0.04
C ILE A 156 -1.36 18.11 -1.20
N PHE A 157 -0.46 17.26 -1.71
CA PHE A 157 0.29 17.57 -2.92
C PHE A 157 -0.62 17.80 -4.13
N HIS A 158 -1.57 16.90 -4.38
CA HIS A 158 -2.48 17.01 -5.53
C HIS A 158 -3.40 18.23 -5.41
N HIS A 159 -3.93 18.51 -4.21
CA HIS A 159 -4.85 19.63 -4.01
C HIS A 159 -4.15 20.98 -3.94
N CYS A 160 -2.97 21.07 -3.33
CA CYS A 160 -2.31 22.36 -3.12
C CYS A 160 -1.19 22.64 -4.13
N CYS A 161 -0.36 21.65 -4.45
CA CYS A 161 0.84 21.86 -5.26
C CYS A 161 0.60 21.65 -6.75
N GLN A 162 -0.23 20.67 -7.12
CA GLN A 162 -0.44 20.31 -8.52
C GLN A 162 -1.66 21.03 -9.14
N ALA A 163 -2.73 21.25 -8.38
CA ALA A 163 -3.95 21.89 -8.91
C ALA A 163 -3.82 23.40 -9.16
N GLU A 164 -2.61 23.98 -9.10
CA GLU A 164 -2.33 25.42 -9.24
C GLU A 164 -3.18 26.34 -8.34
N GLU A 165 -3.84 25.81 -7.31
CA GLU A 165 -4.72 26.61 -6.44
C GLU A 165 -3.97 27.78 -5.79
N ARG A 166 -2.65 27.65 -5.58
CA ARG A 166 -1.77 28.70 -5.06
C ARG A 166 -0.35 28.59 -5.61
N HIS A 167 0.24 29.72 -5.99
CA HIS A 167 1.69 29.81 -6.20
C HIS A 167 2.44 29.49 -4.91
N CYS A 168 3.67 28.96 -5.02
CA CYS A 168 4.51 28.60 -3.87
C CYS A 168 4.66 29.73 -2.85
N ASP A 169 4.65 30.98 -3.32
CA ASP A 169 4.80 32.21 -2.54
C ASP A 169 3.57 32.52 -1.66
N ALA A 170 2.41 31.97 -2.02
CA ALA A 170 1.15 32.10 -1.27
C ALA A 170 0.72 30.76 -0.64
N CYS A 171 1.61 29.77 -0.59
CA CYS A 171 1.31 28.46 -0.05
C CYS A 171 1.22 28.54 1.49
N TYR A 172 0.10 28.09 2.06
CA TYR A 172 -0.11 28.05 3.53
C TYR A 172 0.91 27.16 4.26
N TYR A 173 1.53 26.25 3.52
CA TYR A 173 2.55 25.32 4.00
C TYR A 173 3.96 25.74 3.59
N PHE A 174 4.14 26.96 3.08
CA PHE A 174 5.47 27.49 2.78
C PHE A 174 6.23 27.68 4.10
N ARG A 175 7.39 27.01 4.18
CA ARG A 175 8.41 27.30 5.18
C ARG A 175 9.65 27.81 4.43
N PRO A 176 10.10 29.04 4.70
CA PRO A 176 11.44 29.44 4.29
C PRO A 176 12.42 28.57 5.09
N ASP A 177 13.32 27.90 4.37
CA ASP A 177 14.42 27.14 4.97
C ASP A 177 15.39 28.08 5.72
#